data_AF-A0A0R0IEY4-F1
#
_entry.id   AF-A0A0R0IEY4-F1
#
_cell.length_a   1.000
_cell.length_b   1.000
_cell.length_c   1.000
_cell.angle_alpha   90.00
_cell.angle_beta   90.00
_cell.angle_gamma   90.00
#
_symmetry.space_group_name_H-M   'P 1'
#
loop_
_entity.id
_entity.type
_entity.pdbx_description
1 polymer ?
#
loop_
_entity_poly.entity_id
_entity_poly.type
_entity_poly.pdbx_seq_one_letter_code
_entity_poly.pdbx_strand_id
1 'polypeptide(L)'
;MSKHPYKTAFKTEHDQNAVVNTTSREEHEEALVALVEHRTREVKNENMMDHKSDLSSKNHHQSKSHVTVNSKTSHYITANALDGVVNLWEVHSSGSGASLLRTTDCASQKQRRWPEDVAWHPDVNSVFSVYNADSQDSQISVTDFSKVKGGERERVNFLEDKPHVKGVINSIVFLPWENTSFVTGGTDHAVIMWNENSENKWKPQLLHNYDHSSAVMGVAGMQQKQIVLSAGKDKKILGYDVHAGKQEFKHQVDSKCLSVLPNPCDFNLFMVQTGTHERQLRLFDIR
;
A
#
# COMPACT_ATOMS: atom_id res chain seq x y z
N MET A 1 3.41 65.53 -24.22
CA MET A 1 2.25 64.87 -24.85
C MET A 1 2.10 63.47 -24.25
N SER A 2 0.86 63.09 -23.96
CA SER A 2 0.31 61.76 -23.60
C SER A 2 0.89 60.96 -22.42
N LYS A 3 0.02 60.78 -21.42
CA LYS A 3 0.06 59.79 -20.33
C LYS A 3 -0.32 58.38 -20.82
N HIS A 4 0.33 57.37 -20.19
CA HIS A 4 -0.18 56.03 -19.80
C HIS A 4 -0.42 55.00 -20.93
N PRO A 5 -0.44 53.65 -20.68
CA PRO A 5 -0.61 52.96 -19.38
C PRO A 5 0.34 51.77 -19.08
N TYR A 6 0.45 51.45 -17.78
CA TYR A 6 1.03 50.20 -17.26
C TYR A 6 0.13 49.02 -17.60
N LYS A 7 0.66 48.03 -18.33
CA LYS A 7 0.04 46.70 -18.49
C LYS A 7 0.45 45.82 -17.30
N THR A 8 -0.50 45.53 -16.43
CA THR A 8 -0.40 44.49 -15.40
C THR A 8 -0.46 43.12 -16.08
N ALA A 9 0.65 42.39 -16.09
CA ALA A 9 0.68 41.02 -16.57
C ALA A 9 0.16 40.09 -15.46
N PHE A 10 -1.09 39.65 -15.58
CA PHE A 10 -1.58 38.48 -14.85
C PHE A 10 -0.80 37.26 -15.37
N LYS A 11 0.25 36.87 -14.64
CA LYS A 11 0.96 35.62 -14.87
C LYS A 11 0.10 34.51 -14.25
N THR A 12 -0.34 33.62 -15.11
CA THR A 12 -1.22 32.47 -14.87
C THR A 12 -0.65 31.52 -13.81
N GLU A 13 -1.30 31.40 -12.65
CA GLU A 13 -1.01 30.39 -11.61
C GLU A 13 -1.15 28.95 -12.12
N HIS A 14 -1.84 28.75 -13.25
CA HIS A 14 -2.10 27.42 -13.80
C HIS A 14 -0.85 26.70 -14.32
N ASP A 15 0.18 27.43 -14.80
CA ASP A 15 1.39 26.82 -15.35
C ASP A 15 2.38 26.37 -14.25
N GLN A 16 2.40 27.08 -13.10
CA GLN A 16 3.32 26.72 -12.01
C GLN A 16 2.91 25.41 -11.34
N ASN A 17 1.61 25.18 -11.13
CA ASN A 17 1.13 23.91 -10.57
C ASN A 17 1.35 22.72 -11.52
N ALA A 18 1.24 22.93 -12.83
CA ALA A 18 1.50 21.88 -13.80
C ALA A 18 2.98 21.46 -13.81
N VAL A 19 3.90 22.44 -13.80
CA VAL A 19 5.35 22.17 -13.80
C VAL A 19 5.78 21.47 -12.50
N VAL A 20 5.29 21.90 -11.34
CA VAL A 20 5.61 21.26 -10.04
C VAL A 20 5.10 19.81 -9.99
N ASN A 21 3.91 19.53 -10.52
CA ASN A 21 3.38 18.17 -10.60
C ASN A 21 4.13 17.29 -11.59
N THR A 22 4.63 17.84 -12.71
CA THR A 22 5.46 17.05 -13.64
C THR A 22 6.81 16.69 -13.04
N THR A 23 7.48 17.62 -12.33
CA THR A 23 8.77 17.34 -11.68
C THR A 23 8.63 16.31 -10.58
N SER A 24 7.56 16.33 -9.77
CA SER A 24 7.37 15.31 -8.72
C SER A 24 7.11 13.93 -9.31
N ARG A 25 6.42 13.84 -10.46
CA ARG A 25 6.16 12.57 -11.14
C ARG A 25 7.43 11.96 -11.72
N GLU A 26 8.28 12.76 -12.36
CA GLU A 26 9.58 12.31 -12.86
C GLU A 26 10.46 11.80 -11.71
N GLU A 27 10.52 12.55 -10.60
CA GLU A 27 11.23 12.12 -9.38
C GLU A 27 10.69 10.79 -8.81
N HIS A 28 9.37 10.56 -8.83
CA HIS A 28 8.77 9.28 -8.40
C HIS A 28 9.12 8.12 -9.32
N GLU A 29 9.03 8.32 -10.63
CA GLU A 29 9.36 7.30 -11.63
C GLU A 29 10.83 6.91 -11.50
N GLU A 30 11.73 7.89 -11.32
CA GLU A 30 13.15 7.65 -11.12
C GLU A 30 13.46 6.92 -9.80
N ALA A 31 12.81 7.30 -8.69
CA ALA A 31 12.94 6.62 -7.41
C ALA A 31 12.58 5.13 -7.49
N LEU A 32 11.47 4.83 -8.17
CA LEU A 32 10.99 3.47 -8.38
C LEU A 32 11.99 2.67 -9.22
N VAL A 33 12.54 3.25 -10.29
CA VAL A 33 13.56 2.59 -11.11
C VAL A 33 14.82 2.30 -10.30
N ALA A 34 15.35 3.29 -9.58
CA ALA A 34 16.54 3.13 -8.74
C ALA A 34 16.36 2.02 -7.69
N LEU A 35 15.18 1.96 -7.09
CA LEU A 35 14.86 0.93 -6.11
C LEU A 35 14.71 -0.46 -6.75
N VAL A 36 14.01 -0.57 -7.89
CA VAL A 36 13.89 -1.82 -8.65
C VAL A 36 15.28 -2.32 -9.03
N GLU A 37 16.19 -1.43 -9.46
CA GLU A 37 17.57 -1.79 -9.76
C GLU A 37 18.34 -2.27 -8.52
N HIS A 38 18.27 -1.54 -7.40
CA HIS A 38 18.93 -1.92 -6.15
C HIS A 38 18.43 -3.29 -5.66
N ARG A 39 17.11 -3.49 -5.63
CA ARG A 39 16.50 -4.76 -5.23
C ARG A 39 16.85 -5.90 -6.17
N THR A 40 16.86 -5.64 -7.48
CA THR A 40 17.29 -6.65 -8.47
C THR A 40 18.74 -7.07 -8.23
N ARG A 41 19.62 -6.16 -7.76
CA ARG A 41 21.00 -6.50 -7.37
C ARG A 41 21.04 -7.30 -6.06
N GLU A 42 20.27 -6.92 -5.04
CA GLU A 42 20.22 -7.66 -3.77
C GLU A 42 19.68 -9.08 -3.95
N VAL A 43 18.57 -9.26 -4.68
CA VAL A 43 18.00 -10.59 -4.94
C VAL A 43 18.98 -11.47 -5.73
N LYS A 44 19.77 -10.88 -6.65
CA LYS A 44 20.84 -11.62 -7.34
C LYS A 44 21.94 -12.06 -6.38
N ASN A 45 22.29 -11.23 -5.40
CA ASN A 45 23.28 -11.56 -4.37
C ASN A 45 22.75 -12.63 -3.40
N GLU A 46 21.49 -12.51 -2.95
CA GLU A 46 20.82 -13.51 -2.10
C GLU A 46 20.69 -14.85 -2.82
N ASN A 47 20.21 -14.89 -4.07
CA ASN A 47 20.15 -16.14 -4.84
C ASN A 47 21.55 -16.77 -5.03
N MET A 48 22.60 -15.96 -5.18
CA MET A 48 23.97 -16.46 -5.23
C MET A 48 24.43 -17.05 -3.89
N MET A 49 23.88 -16.59 -2.76
CA MET A 49 24.10 -17.18 -1.44
C MET A 49 23.22 -18.42 -1.20
N ASP A 50 21.94 -18.38 -1.60
CA ASP A 50 20.97 -19.46 -1.43
C ASP A 50 21.26 -20.68 -2.31
N HIS A 51 21.94 -20.51 -3.45
CA HIS A 51 22.50 -21.65 -4.18
C HIS A 51 23.52 -22.48 -3.37
N LYS A 52 23.93 -22.03 -2.18
CA LYS A 52 24.69 -22.84 -1.22
C LYS A 52 23.83 -23.53 -0.15
N SER A 53 22.58 -23.14 0.03
CA SER A 53 21.67 -23.74 1.02
C SER A 53 20.45 -24.33 0.32
N ASP A 54 20.69 -25.48 -0.30
CA ASP A 54 19.67 -26.30 -0.92
C ASP A 54 18.71 -26.90 0.14
N LEU A 55 17.42 -26.97 -0.23
CA LEU A 55 16.36 -27.85 0.32
C LEU A 55 15.68 -27.51 1.67
N SER A 56 14.80 -26.50 1.71
CA SER A 56 13.48 -26.64 2.39
C SER A 56 12.51 -25.48 2.13
N SER A 57 11.47 -25.71 1.33
CA SER A 57 10.07 -25.34 1.57
C SER A 57 9.30 -25.19 0.25
N LYS A 58 8.53 -26.23 -0.08
CA LYS A 58 7.55 -26.22 -1.17
C LYS A 58 6.31 -25.45 -0.70
N ASN A 59 6.36 -24.13 -0.75
CA ASN A 59 5.18 -23.27 -0.83
C ASN A 59 5.62 -22.01 -1.57
N HIS A 60 5.52 -22.03 -2.91
CA HIS A 60 5.66 -20.83 -3.72
C HIS A 60 4.46 -19.90 -3.48
N HIS A 61 4.33 -19.37 -2.25
CA HIS A 61 3.74 -18.07 -2.07
C HIS A 61 4.72 -17.12 -2.74
N GLN A 62 4.32 -16.52 -3.86
CA GLN A 62 5.11 -15.50 -4.53
C GLN A 62 5.36 -14.40 -3.51
N SER A 63 6.54 -14.41 -2.89
CA SER A 63 6.97 -13.39 -1.95
C SER A 63 6.92 -12.06 -2.65
N LYS A 64 5.97 -11.22 -2.27
CA LYS A 64 5.89 -9.87 -2.77
C LYS A 64 6.77 -9.03 -1.85
N SER A 65 7.82 -8.44 -2.41
CA SER A 65 8.44 -7.29 -1.76
C SER A 65 7.54 -6.09 -2.00
N HIS A 66 7.12 -5.44 -0.93
CA HIS A 66 6.24 -4.29 -0.97
C HIS A 66 7.04 -3.01 -0.81
N VAL A 67 6.69 -2.03 -1.63
CA VAL A 67 7.28 -0.70 -1.62
C VAL A 67 6.14 0.29 -1.49
N THR A 68 6.25 1.20 -0.53
CA THR A 68 5.28 2.29 -0.36
C THR A 68 6.01 3.62 -0.26
N VAL A 69 5.38 4.67 -0.77
CA VAL A 69 5.94 6.02 -0.86
C VAL A 69 5.22 6.92 0.14
N ASN A 70 5.95 7.80 0.80
CA ASN A 70 5.37 8.85 1.61
C ASN A 70 4.66 9.87 0.71
N SER A 71 3.32 9.90 0.74
CA SER A 71 2.51 10.73 -0.15
C SER A 71 2.71 12.25 0.06
N LYS A 72 3.09 12.69 1.27
CA LYS A 72 3.27 14.12 1.59
C LYS A 72 4.59 14.68 1.09
N THR A 73 5.66 13.92 1.26
CA THR A 73 7.01 14.41 0.99
C THR A 73 7.60 13.86 -0.27
N SER A 74 7.15 12.70 -0.77
CA SER A 74 7.67 12.03 -1.96
C SER A 74 9.16 11.63 -1.91
N HIS A 75 9.91 12.13 -0.93
CA HIS A 75 11.33 11.90 -0.73
C HIS A 75 11.63 10.61 0.03
N TYR A 76 10.63 9.97 0.63
CA TYR A 76 10.82 8.75 1.40
C TYR A 76 10.04 7.58 0.82
N ILE A 77 10.71 6.45 0.77
CA ILE A 77 10.12 5.17 0.41
C ILE A 77 10.44 4.16 1.50
N THR A 78 9.53 3.22 1.72
CA THR A 78 9.81 2.05 2.54
C THR A 78 9.73 0.80 1.70
N ALA A 79 10.64 -0.14 1.96
CA ALA A 79 10.66 -1.45 1.33
C ALA A 79 10.71 -2.52 2.42
N ASN A 80 9.83 -3.53 2.33
CA ASN A 80 9.95 -4.71 3.19
C ASN A 80 10.95 -5.72 2.59
N ALA A 81 11.55 -6.52 3.46
CA ALA A 81 12.26 -7.72 3.09
C ALA A 81 11.69 -8.94 3.83
N LEU A 82 11.91 -10.12 3.25
CA LEU A 82 11.36 -11.39 3.75
C LEU A 82 12.09 -11.90 5.00
N ASP A 83 13.06 -11.15 5.49
CA ASP A 83 13.74 -11.34 6.78
C ASP A 83 12.99 -10.64 7.93
N GLY A 84 11.91 -9.91 7.63
CA GLY A 84 11.10 -9.19 8.61
C GLY A 84 11.53 -7.74 8.83
N VAL A 85 12.52 -7.23 8.08
CA VAL A 85 12.92 -5.83 8.21
C VAL A 85 12.16 -4.93 7.23
N VAL A 86 11.93 -3.69 7.66
CA VAL A 86 11.46 -2.60 6.82
C VAL A 86 12.57 -1.56 6.71
N ASN A 87 12.97 -1.26 5.49
CA ASN A 87 14.01 -0.28 5.19
C ASN A 87 13.37 1.04 4.79
N LEU A 88 13.81 2.13 5.38
CA LEU A 88 13.46 3.51 5.02
C LEU A 88 14.58 4.08 4.15
N TRP A 89 14.22 4.53 2.95
CA TRP A 89 15.15 5.17 2.03
C TRP A 89 14.75 6.61 1.76
N GLU A 90 15.75 7.45 1.55
CA GLU A 90 15.61 8.80 1.02
C GLU A 90 15.96 8.81 -0.46
N VAL A 91 15.05 9.31 -1.28
CA VAL A 91 15.22 9.52 -2.71
C VAL A 91 15.83 10.90 -2.91
N HIS A 92 16.92 10.98 -3.68
CA HIS A 92 17.59 12.24 -3.96
C HIS A 92 16.86 12.98 -5.10
N SER A 93 16.63 14.28 -4.94
CA SER A 93 15.93 15.11 -5.96
C SER A 93 16.78 15.44 -7.19
N SER A 94 18.10 15.27 -7.13
CA SER A 94 19.03 15.67 -8.20
C SER A 94 19.53 14.51 -9.08
N GLY A 95 18.90 13.33 -8.97
CA GLY A 95 19.16 12.21 -9.86
C GLY A 95 18.59 10.89 -9.32
N SER A 96 18.91 9.79 -9.99
CA SER A 96 18.32 8.46 -9.73
C SER A 96 18.93 7.73 -8.52
N GLY A 97 19.35 8.47 -7.50
CA GLY A 97 19.99 7.95 -6.30
C GLY A 97 19.00 7.79 -5.14
N ALA A 98 19.15 6.72 -4.37
CA ALA A 98 18.49 6.58 -3.08
C ALA A 98 19.52 6.18 -2.02
N SER A 99 19.40 6.72 -0.81
CA SER A 99 20.22 6.35 0.34
C SER A 99 19.39 5.67 1.41
N LEU A 100 19.85 4.52 1.89
CA LEU A 100 19.27 3.85 3.04
C LEU A 100 19.44 4.77 4.25
N LEU A 101 18.31 5.25 4.79
CA LEU A 101 18.33 6.01 6.03
C LEU A 101 18.33 5.07 7.23
N ARG A 102 17.47 4.04 7.20
CA ARG A 102 17.21 3.19 8.37
C ARG A 102 16.75 1.79 8.00
N THR A 103 16.99 0.86 8.91
CA THR A 103 16.51 -0.52 8.87
C THR A 103 15.87 -0.84 10.21
N THR A 104 14.63 -1.31 10.18
CA THR A 104 13.83 -1.55 11.39
C THR A 104 13.31 -2.99 11.38
N ASP A 105 13.58 -3.73 12.47
CA ASP A 105 13.06 -5.09 12.66
C ASP A 105 11.56 -5.01 12.98
N CYS A 106 10.74 -5.42 12.02
CA CYS A 106 9.28 -5.45 12.10
C CYS A 106 8.76 -6.89 12.22
N ALA A 107 9.59 -7.87 12.58
CA ALA A 107 9.12 -9.25 12.70
C ALA A 107 8.03 -9.37 13.77
N SER A 108 7.03 -10.23 13.53
CA SER A 108 5.92 -10.45 14.46
C SER A 108 6.41 -10.93 15.83
N GLN A 109 5.69 -10.56 16.90
CA GLN A 109 6.17 -10.75 18.27
C GLN A 109 6.38 -12.22 18.65
N LYS A 110 5.46 -13.12 18.25
CA LYS A 110 5.49 -14.52 18.71
C LYS A 110 6.21 -15.43 17.72
N GLN A 111 5.87 -15.34 16.44
CA GLN A 111 6.38 -16.26 15.41
C GLN A 111 7.47 -15.64 14.53
N ARG A 112 7.85 -14.38 14.77
CA ARG A 112 8.85 -13.63 13.97
C ARG A 112 8.58 -13.70 12.47
N ARG A 113 7.32 -13.52 12.08
CA ARG A 113 6.90 -13.45 10.68
C ARG A 113 7.19 -12.07 10.11
N TRP A 114 7.52 -12.01 8.82
CA TRP A 114 7.71 -10.75 8.11
C TRP A 114 6.38 -10.07 7.75
N PRO A 115 6.38 -8.75 7.51
CA PRO A 115 5.26 -8.04 6.90
C PRO A 115 4.93 -8.58 5.51
N GLU A 116 3.66 -8.89 5.27
CA GLU A 116 3.12 -9.39 4.00
C GLU A 116 2.70 -8.26 3.06
N ASP A 117 2.31 -7.10 3.59
CA ASP A 117 2.10 -5.85 2.85
C ASP A 117 2.30 -4.66 3.79
N VAL A 118 2.58 -3.48 3.23
CA VAL A 118 2.80 -2.24 3.97
C VAL A 118 2.08 -1.05 3.34
N ALA A 119 1.53 -0.18 4.18
CA ALA A 119 0.90 1.06 3.76
C ALA A 119 1.41 2.24 4.59
N TRP A 120 1.81 3.31 3.92
CA TRP A 120 2.19 4.55 4.59
C TRP A 120 0.95 5.32 5.03
N HIS A 121 0.93 5.77 6.28
CA HIS A 121 -0.10 6.67 6.78
C HIS A 121 -0.11 8.00 6.00
N PRO A 122 -1.26 8.51 5.54
CA PRO A 122 -1.31 9.71 4.69
C PRO A 122 -0.77 10.96 5.41
N ASP A 123 -1.02 11.09 6.71
CA ASP A 123 -0.66 12.30 7.45
C ASP A 123 0.62 12.30 8.29
N VAL A 124 1.07 11.14 8.78
CA VAL A 124 2.16 11.03 9.74
C VAL A 124 3.28 10.14 9.23
N ASN A 125 4.44 10.20 9.88
CA ASN A 125 5.62 9.45 9.45
C ASN A 125 5.59 7.99 9.94
N SER A 126 4.45 7.31 9.75
CA SER A 126 4.24 5.95 10.24
C SER A 126 3.84 5.01 9.10
N VAL A 127 4.39 3.80 9.13
CA VAL A 127 4.03 2.73 8.21
C VAL A 127 3.27 1.64 8.96
N PHE A 128 2.17 1.21 8.35
CA PHE A 128 1.35 0.11 8.81
C PHE A 128 1.75 -1.13 8.05
N SER A 129 1.90 -2.24 8.75
CA SER A 129 2.33 -3.52 8.18
C SER A 129 1.34 -4.60 8.56
N VAL A 130 0.96 -5.45 7.62
CA VAL A 130 0.07 -6.59 7.87
C VAL A 130 0.82 -7.91 7.81
N TYR A 131 0.34 -8.92 8.54
CA TYR A 131 1.01 -10.20 8.72
C TYR A 131 0.04 -11.37 8.51
N ASN A 132 0.49 -12.59 8.78
CA ASN A 132 -0.36 -13.78 8.81
C ASN A 132 -1.15 -13.88 10.14
N ALA A 133 -2.46 -14.08 10.04
CA ALA A 133 -3.40 -14.23 11.15
C ALA A 133 -3.34 -15.58 11.89
N ASP A 134 -2.60 -16.55 11.37
CA ASP A 134 -2.45 -17.89 11.97
C ASP A 134 -1.80 -17.80 13.36
N SER A 135 -2.10 -18.78 14.22
CA SER A 135 -1.46 -18.94 15.55
C SER A 135 -1.70 -17.77 16.52
N GLN A 136 -2.73 -16.95 16.29
CA GLN A 136 -3.07 -15.78 17.12
C GLN A 136 -1.89 -14.80 17.29
N ASP A 137 -0.99 -14.75 16.30
CA ASP A 137 0.09 -13.76 16.28
C ASP A 137 -0.49 -12.35 16.02
N SER A 138 0.36 -11.33 16.09
CA SER A 138 -0.04 -9.96 15.76
C SER A 138 -0.33 -9.83 14.27
N GLN A 139 -1.45 -9.17 13.94
CA GLN A 139 -1.94 -9.03 12.57
C GLN A 139 -1.50 -7.75 11.89
N ILE A 140 -1.36 -6.67 12.67
CA ILE A 140 -1.00 -5.34 12.18
C ILE A 140 -0.01 -4.70 13.14
N SER A 141 1.03 -4.08 12.60
CA SER A 141 1.95 -3.22 13.34
C SER A 141 1.97 -1.81 12.76
N VAL A 142 2.36 -0.87 13.60
CA VAL A 142 2.59 0.53 13.27
C VAL A 142 4.03 0.86 13.64
N THR A 143 4.82 1.22 12.64
CA THR A 143 6.21 1.63 12.78
C THR A 143 6.31 3.13 12.60
N ASP A 144 6.60 3.85 13.68
CA ASP A 144 6.76 5.31 13.65
C ASP A 144 8.23 5.68 13.39
N PHE A 145 8.47 6.35 12.26
CA PHE A 145 9.77 6.85 11.82
C PHE A 145 10.02 8.31 12.22
N SER A 146 9.15 8.92 13.02
CA SER A 146 9.38 10.27 13.56
C SER A 146 10.71 10.31 14.32
N LYS A 147 11.38 11.46 14.27
CA LYS A 147 12.68 11.64 14.94
C LYS A 147 12.49 11.54 16.45
N VAL A 148 12.64 10.34 17.01
CA VAL A 148 12.64 10.15 18.46
C VAL A 148 13.86 10.89 19.02
N LYS A 149 13.61 11.98 19.75
CA LYS A 149 14.67 12.69 20.49
C LYS A 149 15.31 11.70 21.47
N GLY A 150 16.63 11.57 21.43
CA GLY A 150 17.39 10.81 22.44
C GLY A 150 17.93 9.45 22.02
N GLY A 151 17.87 9.08 20.74
CA GLY A 151 18.48 7.83 20.25
C GLY A 151 17.74 6.55 20.68
N GLU A 152 16.52 6.69 21.22
CA GLU A 152 15.63 5.55 21.43
C GLU A 152 15.29 4.90 20.08
N ARG A 153 15.28 3.56 20.07
CA ARG A 153 14.87 2.76 18.91
C ARG A 153 13.41 3.07 18.56
N GLU A 154 13.13 2.97 17.28
CA GLU A 154 11.78 3.11 16.72
C GLU A 154 10.82 2.14 17.40
N ARG A 155 9.59 2.62 17.61
CA ARG A 155 8.57 1.84 18.32
C ARG A 155 7.70 1.15 17.29
N VAL A 156 7.95 -0.14 17.07
CA VAL A 156 7.01 -1.03 16.39
C VAL A 156 5.94 -1.42 17.41
N ASN A 157 4.76 -0.80 17.27
CA ASN A 157 3.61 -1.10 18.12
C ASN A 157 2.66 -2.03 17.36
N PHE A 158 2.07 -2.99 18.05
CA PHE A 158 1.12 -3.92 17.42
C PHE A 158 -0.30 -3.59 17.86
N LEU A 159 -1.24 -3.62 16.93
CA LEU A 159 -2.65 -3.42 17.25
C LEU A 159 -3.17 -4.63 18.05
N GLU A 160 -4.01 -4.36 19.05
CA GLU A 160 -4.52 -5.39 19.96
C GLU A 160 -5.58 -6.27 19.29
N ASP A 161 -6.49 -5.66 18.52
CA ASP A 161 -7.58 -6.35 17.85
C ASP A 161 -7.07 -7.22 16.71
N LYS A 162 -7.66 -8.41 16.56
CA LYS A 162 -7.25 -9.45 15.60
C LYS A 162 -8.45 -10.00 14.82
N PRO A 163 -9.06 -9.18 13.94
CA PRO A 163 -10.32 -9.52 13.28
C PRO A 163 -10.18 -10.59 12.20
N HIS A 164 -9.01 -10.73 11.56
CA HIS A 164 -8.78 -11.82 10.62
C HIS A 164 -8.65 -13.15 11.37
N VAL A 165 -9.20 -14.23 10.83
CA VAL A 165 -9.29 -15.51 11.56
C VAL A 165 -8.25 -16.53 11.12
N LYS A 166 -7.72 -16.40 9.90
CA LYS A 166 -6.79 -17.39 9.33
C LYS A 166 -6.00 -16.86 8.14
N GLY A 167 -4.77 -17.32 8.02
CA GLY A 167 -3.92 -17.15 6.84
C GLY A 167 -3.40 -15.73 6.65
N VAL A 168 -2.78 -15.52 5.50
CA VAL A 168 -2.11 -14.25 5.15
C VAL A 168 -3.13 -13.13 4.96
N ILE A 169 -2.89 -11.99 5.59
CA ILE A 169 -3.51 -10.72 5.23
C ILE A 169 -2.74 -10.19 4.02
N ASN A 170 -3.36 -10.23 2.84
CA ASN A 170 -2.68 -10.05 1.56
C ASN A 170 -2.51 -8.57 1.18
N SER A 171 -3.32 -7.68 1.75
CA SER A 171 -3.33 -6.28 1.33
C SER A 171 -3.76 -5.35 2.45
N ILE A 172 -3.13 -4.19 2.52
CA ILE A 172 -3.49 -3.05 3.37
C ILE A 172 -3.42 -1.74 2.58
N VAL A 173 -4.39 -0.85 2.76
CA VAL A 173 -4.40 0.46 2.09
C VAL A 173 -5.15 1.50 2.90
N PHE A 174 -4.60 2.71 3.00
CA PHE A 174 -5.32 3.85 3.54
C PHE A 174 -6.37 4.34 2.54
N LEU A 175 -7.56 4.62 3.05
CA LEU A 175 -8.70 5.07 2.28
C LEU A 175 -8.55 6.57 2.00
N PRO A 176 -8.92 7.06 0.81
CA PRO A 176 -8.58 8.41 0.42
C PRO A 176 -9.69 9.40 0.81
N TRP A 177 -10.21 9.24 2.03
CA TRP A 177 -11.34 10.01 2.57
C TRP A 177 -10.86 10.98 3.65
N GLU A 178 -11.73 11.91 4.07
CA GLU A 178 -11.39 12.91 5.09
C GLU A 178 -11.04 12.28 6.45
N ASN A 179 -11.75 11.24 6.85
CA ASN A 179 -11.46 10.52 8.08
C ASN A 179 -10.41 9.43 7.82
N THR A 180 -9.30 9.51 8.54
CA THR A 180 -8.23 8.53 8.46
C THR A 180 -8.76 7.14 8.79
N SER A 181 -8.75 6.30 7.77
CA SER A 181 -9.16 4.90 7.85
C SER A 181 -8.33 4.10 6.86
N PHE A 182 -8.17 2.82 7.13
CA PHE A 182 -7.53 1.90 6.19
C PHE A 182 -8.33 0.61 6.12
N VAL A 183 -8.11 -0.16 5.07
CA VAL A 183 -8.77 -1.44 4.86
C VAL A 183 -7.74 -2.54 4.67
N THR A 184 -8.04 -3.73 5.21
CA THR A 184 -7.26 -4.94 5.04
C THR A 184 -8.07 -6.02 4.34
N GLY A 185 -7.43 -6.82 3.49
CA GLY A 185 -8.02 -7.95 2.78
C GLY A 185 -7.20 -9.22 2.95
N GLY A 186 -7.86 -10.34 3.26
CA GLY A 186 -7.18 -11.56 3.70
C GLY A 186 -7.54 -12.85 2.97
N THR A 187 -6.76 -13.89 3.29
CA THR A 187 -6.97 -15.28 2.85
C THR A 187 -8.24 -15.90 3.45
N ASP A 188 -8.71 -15.38 4.57
CA ASP A 188 -9.97 -15.72 5.22
C ASP A 188 -11.21 -15.10 4.57
N HIS A 189 -11.06 -14.50 3.39
CA HIS A 189 -12.12 -13.87 2.59
C HIS A 189 -12.66 -12.56 3.18
N ALA A 190 -12.14 -12.15 4.34
CA ALA A 190 -12.60 -10.97 5.03
C ALA A 190 -11.99 -9.69 4.45
N VAL A 191 -12.82 -8.65 4.43
CA VAL A 191 -12.40 -7.26 4.21
C VAL A 191 -12.78 -6.48 5.46
N ILE A 192 -11.77 -5.93 6.13
CA ILE A 192 -11.91 -5.24 7.41
C ILE A 192 -11.50 -3.79 7.23
N MET A 193 -12.41 -2.87 7.53
CA MET A 193 -12.10 -1.45 7.63
C MET A 193 -11.67 -1.12 9.05
N TRP A 194 -10.65 -0.29 9.19
CA TRP A 194 -10.11 0.14 10.46
C TRP A 194 -10.27 1.66 10.56
N ASN A 195 -10.94 2.09 11.62
CA ASN A 195 -11.14 3.51 11.90
C ASN A 195 -10.34 3.91 13.12
N GLU A 196 -9.73 5.08 13.07
CA GLU A 196 -9.10 5.70 14.23
C GLU A 196 -10.19 6.35 15.11
N ASN A 197 -10.19 6.02 16.40
CA ASN A 197 -11.09 6.65 17.36
C ASN A 197 -10.46 7.90 17.99
N SER A 198 -11.22 8.62 18.81
CA SER A 198 -10.76 9.82 19.53
C SER A 198 -9.62 9.59 20.53
N GLU A 199 -9.28 8.33 20.84
CA GLU A 199 -8.14 7.94 21.68
C GLU A 199 -6.92 7.48 20.85
N ASN A 200 -6.88 7.74 19.54
CA ASN A 200 -5.87 7.24 18.60
C ASN A 200 -5.73 5.71 18.61
N LYS A 201 -6.82 5.00 18.93
CA LYS A 201 -6.91 3.54 18.85
C LYS A 201 -7.65 3.15 17.58
N TRP A 202 -7.12 2.14 16.92
CA TRP A 202 -7.70 1.56 15.72
C TRP A 202 -8.74 0.52 16.09
N LYS A 203 -9.96 0.67 15.55
CA LYS A 203 -11.06 -0.27 15.76
C LYS A 203 -11.50 -0.90 14.45
N PRO A 204 -11.57 -2.24 14.37
CA PRO A 204 -11.98 -2.92 13.16
C PRO A 204 -13.50 -2.95 12.98
N GLN A 205 -13.94 -2.87 11.73
CA GLN A 205 -15.30 -3.05 11.25
C GLN A 205 -15.26 -4.05 10.09
N LEU A 206 -15.96 -5.17 10.25
CA LEU A 206 -16.13 -6.14 9.17
C LEU A 206 -17.04 -5.55 8.09
N LEU A 207 -16.53 -5.39 6.87
CA LEU A 207 -17.35 -4.99 5.71
C LEU A 207 -18.04 -6.22 5.11
N HIS A 208 -17.27 -7.26 4.80
CA HIS A 208 -17.79 -8.55 4.36
C HIS A 208 -16.79 -9.69 4.54
N ASN A 209 -17.28 -10.93 4.65
CA ASN A 209 -16.47 -12.16 4.70
C ASN A 209 -17.09 -13.36 3.96
N TYR A 210 -18.24 -13.20 3.30
CA TYR A 210 -18.91 -14.29 2.54
C TYR A 210 -19.08 -13.98 1.04
N ASP A 211 -18.85 -12.75 0.61
CA ASP A 211 -19.04 -12.35 -0.80
C ASP A 211 -17.94 -12.92 -1.71
N HIS A 212 -16.73 -13.07 -1.16
CA HIS A 212 -15.66 -13.85 -1.78
C HIS A 212 -15.68 -15.31 -1.33
N SER A 213 -15.40 -16.20 -2.28
CA SER A 213 -15.29 -17.66 -2.07
C SER A 213 -13.83 -18.14 -2.11
N SER A 214 -12.87 -17.21 -2.19
CA SER A 214 -11.43 -17.47 -2.10
C SER A 214 -10.73 -16.21 -1.57
N ALA A 215 -9.40 -16.26 -1.40
CA ALA A 215 -8.61 -15.18 -0.84
C ALA A 215 -8.86 -13.83 -1.51
N VAL A 216 -9.01 -12.78 -0.72
CA VAL A 216 -8.98 -11.38 -1.17
C VAL A 216 -7.53 -11.00 -1.36
N MET A 217 -7.15 -10.68 -2.60
CA MET A 217 -5.76 -10.45 -3.01
C MET A 217 -5.40 -8.96 -3.06
N GLY A 218 -6.38 -8.08 -3.15
CA GLY A 218 -6.19 -6.64 -3.15
C GLY A 218 -7.43 -5.92 -2.66
N VAL A 219 -7.21 -4.80 -1.98
CA VAL A 219 -8.24 -3.86 -1.54
C VAL A 219 -7.88 -2.44 -1.96
N ALA A 220 -8.87 -1.57 -2.13
CA ALA A 220 -8.69 -0.17 -2.46
C ALA A 220 -9.89 0.68 -2.02
N GLY A 221 -9.71 1.99 -1.86
CA GLY A 221 -10.80 2.94 -1.66
C GLY A 221 -11.01 3.83 -2.89
N MET A 222 -12.26 4.07 -3.28
CA MET A 222 -12.59 5.05 -4.31
C MET A 222 -12.66 6.47 -3.72
N GLN A 223 -12.23 7.49 -4.46
CA GLN A 223 -12.26 8.89 -3.99
C GLN A 223 -13.67 9.49 -4.04
N GLN A 224 -14.36 9.29 -5.17
CA GLN A 224 -15.61 9.99 -5.47
C GLN A 224 -16.82 9.46 -4.70
N LYS A 225 -16.75 8.20 -4.26
CA LYS A 225 -17.77 7.53 -3.46
C LYS A 225 -17.07 6.78 -2.33
N GLN A 226 -17.72 6.64 -1.17
CA GLN A 226 -17.20 5.84 -0.04
C GLN A 226 -17.36 4.34 -0.31
N ILE A 227 -16.77 3.88 -1.41
CA ILE A 227 -16.74 2.50 -1.85
C ILE A 227 -15.37 1.92 -1.56
N VAL A 228 -15.37 0.77 -0.88
CA VAL A 228 -14.20 -0.10 -0.79
C VAL A 228 -14.28 -1.13 -1.91
N LEU A 229 -13.22 -1.22 -2.70
CA LEU A 229 -13.03 -2.27 -3.68
C LEU A 229 -12.32 -3.47 -3.05
N SER A 230 -12.74 -4.67 -3.44
CA SER A 230 -12.05 -5.91 -3.11
C SER A 230 -11.94 -6.82 -4.33
N ALA A 231 -10.75 -7.37 -4.54
CA ALA A 231 -10.40 -8.19 -5.70
C ALA A 231 -9.91 -9.56 -5.24
N GLY A 232 -10.60 -10.61 -5.66
CA GLY A 232 -10.40 -11.96 -5.14
C GLY A 232 -9.81 -12.96 -6.13
N LYS A 233 -9.14 -13.98 -5.57
CA LYS A 233 -8.68 -15.17 -6.30
C LYS A 233 -9.85 -16.01 -6.84
N ASP A 234 -11.06 -15.76 -6.38
CA ASP A 234 -12.31 -16.30 -6.90
C ASP A 234 -12.83 -15.57 -8.15
N LYS A 235 -11.99 -14.70 -8.75
CA LYS A 235 -12.27 -13.98 -10.00
C LYS A 235 -13.39 -12.95 -9.85
N LYS A 236 -13.67 -12.51 -8.63
CA LYS A 236 -14.65 -11.46 -8.35
C LYS A 236 -13.95 -10.14 -8.06
N ILE A 237 -14.63 -9.08 -8.44
CA ILE A 237 -14.33 -7.70 -8.05
C ILE A 237 -15.61 -7.16 -7.43
N LEU A 238 -15.53 -6.68 -6.20
CA LEU A 238 -16.68 -6.14 -5.46
C LEU A 238 -16.45 -4.67 -5.17
N GLY A 239 -17.51 -3.88 -5.19
CA GLY A 239 -17.57 -2.55 -4.60
C GLY A 239 -18.53 -2.57 -3.43
N TYR A 240 -18.04 -2.32 -2.22
CA TYR A 240 -18.83 -2.24 -1.00
C TYR A 240 -19.04 -0.77 -0.63
N ASP A 241 -20.30 -0.31 -0.66
CA ASP A 241 -20.67 1.02 -0.19
C ASP A 241 -20.68 1.00 1.35
N VAL A 242 -19.71 1.70 1.95
CA VAL A 242 -19.51 1.75 3.39
C VAL A 242 -20.65 2.48 4.09
N HIS A 243 -21.23 3.50 3.45
CA HIS A 243 -22.33 4.25 4.05
C HIS A 243 -23.64 3.45 4.01
N ALA A 244 -23.92 2.79 2.88
CA ALA A 244 -25.09 1.94 2.75
C ALA A 244 -24.94 0.57 3.44
N GLY A 245 -23.72 0.18 3.84
CA GLY A 245 -23.43 -1.08 4.52
C GLY A 245 -23.70 -2.31 3.66
N LYS A 246 -23.51 -2.21 2.34
CA LYS A 246 -23.81 -3.31 1.41
C LYS A 246 -22.94 -3.24 0.15
N GLN A 247 -22.87 -4.37 -0.55
CA GLN A 247 -22.28 -4.44 -1.88
C GLN A 247 -23.11 -3.59 -2.88
N GLU A 248 -22.48 -2.57 -3.48
CA GLU A 248 -23.06 -1.74 -4.55
C GLU A 248 -23.00 -2.47 -5.89
N PHE A 249 -21.86 -3.09 -6.20
CA PHE A 249 -21.68 -3.85 -7.43
C PHE A 249 -20.75 -5.04 -7.28
N LYS A 250 -20.85 -5.96 -8.23
CA LYS A 250 -20.01 -7.15 -8.36
C LYS A 250 -19.76 -7.46 -9.82
N HIS A 251 -18.49 -7.62 -10.18
CA HIS A 251 -18.07 -8.11 -11.47
C HIS A 251 -17.43 -9.49 -11.33
N GLN A 252 -17.87 -10.43 -12.17
CA GLN A 252 -17.26 -11.74 -12.32
C GLN A 252 -16.40 -11.73 -13.58
N VAL A 253 -15.10 -11.94 -13.44
CA VAL A 253 -14.17 -12.07 -14.57
C VAL A 253 -13.77 -13.53 -14.80
N ASP A 254 -13.10 -13.80 -15.92
CA ASP A 254 -12.69 -15.13 -16.38
C ASP A 254 -11.44 -15.69 -15.65
N SER A 255 -10.76 -14.85 -14.88
CA SER A 255 -9.42 -15.12 -14.33
C SER A 255 -9.26 -14.57 -12.92
N LYS A 256 -8.29 -15.10 -12.17
CA LYS A 256 -8.07 -14.73 -10.76
C LYS A 256 -7.66 -13.26 -10.69
N CYS A 257 -8.26 -12.47 -9.80
CA CYS A 257 -7.79 -11.12 -9.54
C CYS A 257 -6.64 -11.18 -8.52
N LEU A 258 -5.59 -10.40 -8.76
CA LEU A 258 -4.33 -10.42 -8.00
C LEU A 258 -4.04 -9.11 -7.26
N SER A 259 -4.61 -7.99 -7.73
CA SER A 259 -4.55 -6.67 -7.11
C SER A 259 -5.62 -5.74 -7.71
N VAL A 260 -5.92 -4.64 -7.03
CA VAL A 260 -6.81 -3.58 -7.49
C VAL A 260 -6.21 -2.23 -7.10
N LEU A 261 -6.28 -1.25 -8.01
CA LEU A 261 -5.75 0.09 -7.81
C LEU A 261 -6.70 1.14 -8.44
N PRO A 262 -7.16 2.15 -7.69
CA PRO A 262 -7.91 3.27 -8.25
C PRO A 262 -7.05 4.08 -9.21
N ASN A 263 -7.68 4.70 -10.20
CA ASN A 263 -6.99 5.64 -11.08
C ASN A 263 -6.77 6.97 -10.32
N PRO A 264 -5.54 7.52 -10.30
CA PRO A 264 -5.23 8.74 -9.55
C PRO A 264 -5.75 10.03 -10.21
N CYS A 265 -6.28 9.98 -11.44
CA CYS A 265 -6.74 11.13 -12.20
C CYS A 265 -8.24 11.10 -12.51
N ASP A 266 -8.79 9.97 -12.99
CA ASP A 266 -10.24 9.79 -13.13
C ASP A 266 -10.76 8.91 -12.00
N PHE A 267 -11.37 9.53 -11.00
CA PHE A 267 -11.85 8.87 -9.79
C PHE A 267 -13.03 7.91 -10.00
N ASN A 268 -13.53 7.75 -11.22
CA ASN A 268 -14.49 6.71 -11.58
C ASN A 268 -13.80 5.43 -12.07
N LEU A 269 -12.52 5.52 -12.42
CA LEU A 269 -11.78 4.42 -13.00
C LEU A 269 -10.97 3.68 -11.93
N PHE A 270 -10.86 2.37 -12.10
CA PHE A 270 -9.94 1.54 -11.34
C PHE A 270 -9.42 0.41 -12.21
N MET A 271 -8.22 -0.07 -11.88
CA MET A 271 -7.54 -1.12 -12.61
C MET A 271 -7.43 -2.37 -11.75
N VAL A 272 -7.62 -3.53 -12.37
CA VAL A 272 -7.45 -4.83 -11.73
C VAL A 272 -6.38 -5.61 -12.47
N GLN A 273 -5.40 -6.11 -11.73
CA GLN A 273 -4.45 -7.09 -12.24
C GLN A 273 -5.07 -8.48 -12.15
N THR A 274 -5.00 -9.21 -13.24
CA THR A 274 -5.52 -10.57 -13.39
C THR A 274 -4.41 -11.56 -13.67
N GLY A 275 -4.57 -12.79 -13.22
CA GLY A 275 -3.61 -13.89 -13.41
C GLY A 275 -3.73 -14.57 -14.77
N THR A 276 -4.05 -13.82 -15.84
CA THR A 276 -4.04 -14.32 -17.22
C THR A 276 -2.62 -14.31 -17.80
N HIS A 277 -2.38 -15.13 -18.82
CA HIS A 277 -1.11 -15.07 -19.56
C HIS A 277 -0.98 -13.78 -20.37
N GLU A 278 -2.08 -13.28 -20.92
CA GLU A 278 -2.15 -12.05 -21.72
C GLU A 278 -3.19 -11.07 -21.15
N ARG A 279 -3.03 -9.78 -21.41
CA ARG A 279 -3.96 -8.71 -20.98
C ARG A 279 -4.22 -8.74 -19.46
N GLN A 280 -3.13 -8.77 -18.70
CA GLN A 280 -3.16 -8.90 -17.24
C GLN A 280 -3.84 -7.70 -16.57
N LEU A 281 -3.78 -6.51 -17.16
CA LEU A 281 -4.39 -5.31 -16.62
C LEU A 281 -5.75 -5.06 -17.28
N ARG A 282 -6.77 -4.84 -16.45
CA ARG A 282 -8.14 -4.51 -16.90
C ARG A 282 -8.61 -3.24 -16.24
N LEU A 283 -9.08 -2.29 -17.05
CA LEU A 283 -9.65 -1.03 -16.60
C LEU A 283 -11.17 -1.15 -16.49
N PHE A 284 -11.72 -0.64 -15.39
CA PHE A 284 -13.15 -0.61 -15.09
C PHE A 284 -13.58 0.82 -14.80
N ASP A 285 -14.86 1.08 -15.05
CA ASP A 285 -15.53 2.36 -14.80
C ASP A 285 -16.77 2.11 -13.95
N ILE A 286 -16.99 2.90 -12.90
CA ILE A 286 -18.12 2.76 -11.98
C ILE A 286 -19.37 3.56 -12.39
N ARG A 287 -19.30 4.30 -13.50
CA ARG A 287 -20.43 5.06 -14.07
C ARG A 287 -21.41 4.12 -14.79
#